data_AF-A0A074Y9I9-F1
#
_entry.id   AF-A0A074Y9I9-F1
#
_cell.length_a   1.000
_cell.length_b   1.000
_cell.length_c   1.000
_cell.angle_alpha   90.00
_cell.angle_beta   90.00
_cell.angle_gamma   90.00
#
_symmetry.space_group_name_H-M   'P 1'
#
loop_
_entity.id
_entity.type
_entity.pdbx_description
1 polymer ?
#
loop_
_entity_poly.entity_id
_entity_poly.type
_entity_poly.pdbx_seq_one_letter_code
_entity_poly.pdbx_strand_id
1 'polypeptide(L)' 'MGIEQDLKIDPPCHPRACAIQVCIQKNGFDESKCQKQIDALYECCNAFYEKNGDNASTVSCPKAGLLR' A
#
# COMPACT_ATOMS: atom_id res chain seq x y z
N MET A 1 -3.58 8.77 9.57
CA MET A 1 -4.59 8.04 8.77
C MET A 1 -4.61 6.62 9.28
N GLY A 2 -5.76 6.14 9.73
CA GLY A 2 -5.92 4.76 10.20
C GLY A 2 -6.14 3.81 9.02
N ILE A 3 -5.72 2.55 9.15
CA ILE A 3 -5.90 1.51 8.12
C ILE A 3 -7.36 1.40 7.68
N GLU A 4 -8.31 1.51 8.61
CA GLU A 4 -9.74 1.48 8.29
C GLU A 4 -10.20 2.59 7.34
N GLN A 5 -9.55 3.75 7.38
CA GLN A 5 -9.84 4.86 6.47
C GLN A 5 -9.26 4.55 5.09
N ASP A 6 -8.03 4.02 5.05
CA ASP A 6 -7.33 3.69 3.81
C ASP A 6 -8.03 2.57 3.03
N LEU A 7 -8.71 1.65 3.72
CA LEU A 7 -9.52 0.59 3.11
C LEU A 7 -10.85 1.07 2.51
N LYS A 8 -11.36 2.23 2.94
CA LYS A 8 -12.63 2.80 2.45
C LYS A 8 -12.45 3.72 1.25
N ILE A 9 -11.21 4.12 0.96
CA ILE A 9 -10.89 4.96 -0.20
C ILE A 9 -10.99 4.11 -1.46
N ASP A 10 -11.45 4.70 -2.56
CA ASP A 10 -11.52 4.05 -3.87
C ASP A 10 -10.49 4.68 -4.81
N PRO A 11 -9.42 3.96 -5.22
CA PRO A 11 -9.13 2.56 -4.88
C PRO A 11 -8.57 2.38 -3.45
N PRO A 12 -8.78 1.21 -2.80
CA PRO A 12 -8.25 0.96 -1.45
C PRO A 12 -6.74 1.13 -1.39
N CYS A 13 -6.23 1.64 -0.27
CA CYS A 13 -4.82 1.90 -0.01
C CYS A 13 -4.13 2.93 -0.93
N HIS A 14 -4.89 3.61 -1.80
CA HIS A 14 -4.35 4.57 -2.77
C HIS A 14 -3.48 5.67 -2.14
N PRO A 15 -3.86 6.31 -1.01
CA PRO A 15 -3.03 7.37 -0.43
C PRO A 15 -1.65 6.88 0.02
N ARG A 16 -1.57 5.61 0.47
CA ARG A 16 -0.29 5.01 0.88
C ARG A 16 0.60 4.71 -0.32
N ALA A 17 0.01 4.24 -1.42
CA ALA A 17 0.74 4.06 -2.67
C ALA A 17 1.26 5.40 -3.22
N CYS A 18 0.45 6.46 -3.17
CA CYS A 18 0.89 7.81 -3.54
C CYS A 18 2.02 8.34 -2.64
N ALA A 19 2.02 8.01 -1.35
CA ALA A 19 3.07 8.43 -0.42
C ALA A 19 4.46 7.86 -0.81
N ILE A 20 4.49 6.65 -1.38
CA ILE A 20 5.72 6.05 -1.91
C ILE A 20 6.22 6.87 -3.11
N GLN A 21 5.33 7.21 -4.05
CA GLN A 21 5.71 8.03 -5.22
C GLN A 21 6.31 9.37 -4.80
N VAL A 22 5.69 10.06 -3.83
CA VAL A 22 6.20 11.32 -3.28
C VAL A 22 7.58 11.10 -2.62
N CYS A 23 7.76 10.01 -1.88
CA CYS A 23 9.03 9.71 -1.23
C CYS A 23 10.15 9.44 -2.24
N ILE A 24 9.89 8.61 -3.25
CA ILE A 24 10.85 8.24 -4.29
C ILE A 24 11.28 9.48 -5.07
N GLN A 25 10.34 10.33 -5.48
CA GLN A 25 10.65 11.60 -6.16
C GLN A 25 11.53 12.52 -5.31
N LYS A 26 11.27 12.61 -4.00
CA LYS A 26 12.07 13.42 -3.08
C LYS A 26 13.47 12.88 -2.81
N ASN A 27 13.65 11.57 -2.94
CA ASN A 27 14.90 10.88 -2.62
C ASN A 27 15.75 10.52 -3.85
N GLY A 28 15.46 11.13 -5.01
CA GLY A 28 16.22 10.88 -6.24
C GLY A 28 16.02 9.47 -6.80
N PHE A 29 14.79 8.95 -6.66
CA PHE A 29 14.38 7.61 -7.07
C PHE A 29 15.00 6.45 -6.27
N ASP A 30 15.58 6.76 -5.12
CA ASP A 30 16.12 5.76 -4.20
C ASP A 30 15.01 5.18 -3.29
N GLU A 31 14.44 4.05 -3.71
CA GLU A 31 13.39 3.33 -2.99
C GLU A 31 13.84 2.88 -1.58
N SER A 32 15.13 2.61 -1.39
CA SER A 32 15.66 2.15 -0.09
C SER A 32 15.43 3.16 1.05
N LYS A 33 15.26 4.44 0.71
CA LYS A 33 14.93 5.52 1.67
C LYS A 33 13.44 5.60 2.01
N CYS A 34 12.60 4.84 1.32
CA CYS A 34 11.14 4.90 1.40
C CYS A 34 10.51 3.65 2.03
N GLN A 35 11.31 2.83 2.71
CA GLN A 35 10.87 1.57 3.32
C GLN A 35 9.65 1.77 4.23
N LYS A 36 9.60 2.86 5.00
CA LYS A 36 8.46 3.17 5.88
C LYS A 36 7.13 3.31 5.13
N GLN A 37 7.15 3.92 3.95
CA GLN A 37 5.96 4.11 3.11
C GLN A 37 5.54 2.79 2.45
N ILE A 38 6.52 1.95 2.12
CA ILE A 38 6.30 0.61 1.55
C ILE A 38 5.66 -0.30 2.61
N ASP A 39 6.24 -0.38 3.81
CA ASP A 39 5.71 -1.16 4.92
C ASP A 39 4.27 -0.71 5.26
N ALA A 40 4.04 0.61 5.31
CA ALA A 40 2.72 1.20 5.50
C ALA A 40 1.71 0.80 4.42
N LEU A 41 2.12 0.69 3.15
CA LEU A 41 1.27 0.22 2.07
C LEU A 41 0.96 -1.27 2.25
N TYR A 42 1.96 -2.09 2.57
CA TYR A 42 1.80 -3.53 2.77
C TYR A 42 0.90 -3.86 3.96
N GLU A 43 0.97 -3.12 5.05
CA GLU A 43 0.02 -3.21 6.16
C GLU A 43 -1.42 -2.98 5.70
N CYS A 44 -1.65 -1.95 4.88
CA CYS A 44 -2.98 -1.67 4.34
C CYS A 44 -3.44 -2.78 3.39
N CYS A 45 -2.56 -3.28 2.53
CA CYS A 45 -2.87 -4.35 1.59
C CYS A 45 -3.16 -5.67 2.31
N ASN A 46 -2.42 -6.02 3.35
CA ASN A 46 -2.70 -7.18 4.19
C ASN A 46 -4.09 -7.07 4.83
N ALA A 47 -4.42 -5.92 5.42
CA ALA A 47 -5.76 -5.70 5.97
C ALA A 47 -6.87 -5.73 4.90
N PHE A 48 -6.56 -5.32 3.66
CA PHE A 48 -7.48 -5.45 2.53
C PHE A 48 -7.75 -6.92 2.18
N TYR A 49 -6.69 -7.75 2.10
CA TYR A 49 -6.80 -9.18 1.83
C TYR A 49 -7.45 -9.96 2.96
N GLU A 50 -7.20 -9.59 4.22
CA GLU A 50 -7.89 -10.19 5.37
C GLU A 50 -9.41 -9.94 5.33
N LYS A 51 -9.85 -8.78 4.83
CA LYS A 51 -11.29 -8.45 4.72
C LYS A 51 -11.97 -9.00 3.47
N ASN A 52 -11.28 -8.99 2.32
CA ASN A 52 -11.88 -9.30 1.02
C ASN A 52 -11.48 -10.68 0.46
N GLY A 53 -10.50 -11.33 1.10
CA GLY A 53 -9.88 -12.57 0.65
C GLY A 53 -8.68 -12.35 -0.26
N ASP A 54 -7.79 -13.35 -0.31
CA ASP A 54 -6.53 -13.31 -1.08
C ASP A 54 -6.70 -13.18 -2.60
N ASN A 55 -7.90 -13.49 -3.10
CA ASN A 55 -8.25 -13.37 -4.51
C ASN A 55 -8.76 -11.97 -4.89
N ALA A 56 -8.99 -11.10 -3.91
CA ALA A 56 -9.34 -9.71 -4.19
C ALA A 56 -8.18 -9.00 -4.89
N SER A 57 -8.47 -7.95 -5.65
CA SER A 57 -7.43 -7.17 -6.32
C SER A 57 -7.80 -5.70 -6.33
N THR A 58 -6.81 -4.85 -6.10
CA THR A 58 -6.91 -3.40 -6.23
C THR A 58 -5.64 -2.90 -6.89
N VAL A 59 -5.74 -1.81 -7.67
CA VAL A 59 -4.60 -1.22 -8.39
C VAL A 59 -3.49 -0.71 -7.46
N SER A 60 -3.80 -0.46 -6.19
CA SER A 60 -2.84 0.05 -5.21
C SER A 60 -2.02 -1.04 -4.53
N CYS A 61 -2.43 -2.32 -4.61
CA CYS A 61 -1.82 -3.41 -3.86
C CYS A 61 -1.21 -4.47 -4.78
N PRO A 62 -0.02 -5.00 -4.45
CA PRO A 62 0.54 -6.16 -5.13
C PRO A 62 -0.27 -7.42 -4.78
N LYS A 63 -0.18 -8.46 -5.61
CA LYS A 63 -0.84 -9.75 -5.33
C LYS A 63 -0.53 -10.24 -3.92
N ALA A 64 -1.55 -10.73 -3.20
CA ALA A 64 -1.43 -11.19 -1.81
C ALA A 64 -0.28 -12.18 -1.59
N GLY A 65 -0.01 -13.07 -2.56
CA GLY A 65 1.09 -14.03 -2.49
C GLY A 65 2.50 -13.43 -2.53
N LEU A 66 2.66 -12.14 -2.84
CA LEU A 66 3.94 -11.42 -2.76
C LEU A 66 4.18 -10.78 -1.39
N LEU A 67 3.14 -10.71 -0.55
CA LEU A 67 3.18 -10.10 0.78
C LEU A 67 3.44 -11.12 1.90
N ARG A 68 3.61 -12.42 1.56
CA ARG A 68 3.77 -13.55 2.49
C ARG A 68 5.08 -14.29 2.30
#